data_AF-A0A1Q3WF25-F1
#
_entry.id   AF-A0A1Q3WF25-F1
#
_cell.length_a   1.000
_cell.length_b   1.000
_cell.length_c   1.000
_cell.angle_alpha   90.00
_cell.angle_beta   90.00
_cell.angle_gamma   90.00
#
_symmetry.space_group_name_H-M   'P 1'
#
loop_
_entity.id
_entity.type
_entity.pdbx_description
1 polymer ?
#
loop_
_entity_poly.entity_id
_entity_poly.type
_entity_poly.pdbx_seq_one_letter_code
_entity_poly.pdbx_strand_id
1 'polypeptide(L)'
;MKTIRLSAGIVLLPLTLLTVQVASANDGTPVAKTTSVILVQDNAVLAHLDNAVASLTKGDKSATTQELQAGITGLESQAQAQPTSFKDKLLAQASKLKALLPLIPTGALGNGVLSKAVSLAKLASGGSQLEGILAAGSLLGKGSQLTSSLSGIGGALSALGGSTQSSGQSLVSTALATVGKLDQGGLVAKAAEPAAKTQVSSVLNFVKGVL
;
A
#
# COMPACT_ATOMS: atom_id res chain seq x y z
N MET A 1 -48.78 -13.67 -60.36
CA MET A 1 -48.21 -12.47 -61.01
C MET A 1 -46.98 -12.01 -60.23
N LYS A 2 -45.85 -11.94 -60.94
CA LYS A 2 -44.63 -11.13 -60.78
C LYS A 2 -44.40 -10.31 -59.49
N THR A 3 -43.26 -10.63 -58.83
CA THR A 3 -42.13 -9.77 -58.37
C THR A 3 -42.43 -8.45 -57.67
N ILE A 4 -41.74 -8.09 -56.58
CA ILE A 4 -40.40 -7.44 -56.60
C ILE A 4 -39.73 -7.55 -55.22
N ARG A 5 -38.42 -7.83 -55.23
CA ARG A 5 -37.49 -7.74 -54.10
C ARG A 5 -36.92 -6.33 -53.99
N LEU A 6 -36.73 -5.81 -52.79
CA LEU A 6 -35.84 -4.68 -52.52
C LEU A 6 -34.95 -4.99 -51.31
N SER A 7 -33.66 -5.11 -51.62
CA SER A 7 -32.53 -5.27 -50.72
C SER A 7 -32.08 -3.89 -50.26
N ALA A 8 -32.01 -3.66 -48.95
CA ALA A 8 -31.33 -2.50 -48.38
C ALA A 8 -30.26 -3.03 -47.41
N GLY A 9 -29.02 -3.09 -47.90
CA GLY A 9 -27.84 -3.39 -47.10
C GLY A 9 -27.50 -2.18 -46.22
N ILE A 10 -27.51 -2.39 -44.91
CA ILE A 10 -26.98 -1.44 -43.93
C ILE A 10 -25.48 -1.73 -43.81
N VAL A 11 -24.67 -0.90 -44.47
CA VAL A 11 -23.22 -0.84 -44.26
C VAL A 11 -22.97 0.21 -43.18
N LEU A 12 -22.74 -0.25 -41.94
CA LEU A 12 -22.36 0.61 -40.82
C LEU A 12 -20.84 0.86 -40.88
N LEU A 13 -20.45 2.10 -41.17
CA LEU A 13 -19.06 2.54 -41.22
C LEU A 13 -18.38 2.44 -39.83
N PRO A 14 -17.09 2.09 -39.75
CA PRO A 14 -16.32 2.20 -38.52
C PRO A 14 -16.03 3.66 -38.19
N LEU A 15 -16.49 4.09 -37.02
CA LEU A 15 -16.22 5.39 -36.41
C LEU A 15 -14.75 5.46 -35.98
N THR A 16 -13.89 6.06 -36.80
CA THR A 16 -12.52 6.43 -36.42
C THR A 16 -12.56 7.56 -35.40
N LEU A 17 -12.22 7.25 -34.15
CA LEU A 17 -12.10 8.20 -33.06
C LEU A 17 -10.76 8.95 -33.18
N LEU A 18 -10.82 10.19 -33.66
CA LEU A 18 -9.70 11.13 -33.68
C LEU A 18 -9.44 11.59 -32.24
N THR A 19 -8.36 11.15 -31.62
CA THR A 19 -7.90 11.73 -30.35
C THR A 19 -6.96 12.90 -30.64
N VAL A 20 -7.40 14.09 -30.26
CA VAL A 20 -6.63 15.32 -30.31
C VAL A 20 -5.58 15.28 -29.21
N GLN A 21 -4.31 15.17 -29.60
CA GLN A 21 -3.17 15.29 -28.70
C GLN A 21 -2.79 16.77 -28.61
N VAL A 22 -3.22 17.44 -27.54
CA VAL A 22 -2.76 18.79 -27.20
C VAL A 22 -1.33 18.68 -26.68
N ALA A 23 -0.37 19.04 -27.54
CA ALA A 23 1.02 19.22 -27.17
C ALA A 23 1.18 20.64 -26.62
N SER A 24 1.24 20.78 -25.30
CA SER A 24 1.84 21.95 -24.67
C SER A 24 3.35 21.74 -24.63
N ALA A 25 4.07 22.61 -25.33
CA ALA A 25 5.52 22.70 -25.26
C ALA A 25 5.97 23.00 -23.83
N ASN A 26 6.87 22.18 -23.29
CA ASN A 26 7.61 22.52 -22.08
C ASN A 26 9.09 22.20 -22.34
N ASP A 27 9.85 23.25 -22.59
CA ASP A 27 11.30 23.26 -22.51
C ASP A 27 11.77 22.83 -21.11
N GLY A 28 12.87 22.08 -21.06
CA GLY A 28 13.68 21.96 -19.84
C GLY A 28 13.54 20.65 -19.04
N THR A 29 14.51 19.76 -19.28
CA THR A 29 15.05 18.71 -18.39
C THR A 29 14.19 17.45 -18.10
N PRO A 30 14.75 16.23 -18.31
CA PRO A 30 14.07 14.98 -18.00
C PRO A 30 14.12 14.72 -16.49
N VAL A 31 13.07 15.13 -15.75
CA VAL A 31 12.90 14.69 -14.36
C VAL A 31 12.13 13.38 -14.34
N ALA A 32 12.83 12.34 -13.89
CA ALA A 32 12.42 10.95 -13.72
C ALA A 32 10.91 10.71 -13.44
N LYS A 33 10.24 10.11 -14.41
CA LYS A 33 8.95 9.43 -14.24
C LYS A 33 9.19 8.02 -13.70
N THR A 34 9.54 7.88 -12.42
CA THR A 34 9.73 6.54 -11.81
C THR A 34 9.49 6.50 -10.30
N THR A 35 8.36 7.02 -9.81
CA THR A 35 8.01 6.82 -8.38
C THR A 35 6.53 6.59 -8.09
N SER A 36 5.64 6.73 -9.08
CA SER A 36 4.20 6.55 -8.86
C SER A 36 3.73 5.08 -8.89
N VAL A 37 4.49 4.18 -9.52
CA VAL A 37 4.08 2.77 -9.68
C VAL A 37 4.15 2.01 -8.34
N ILE A 38 5.08 2.38 -7.47
CA ILE A 38 5.31 1.66 -6.20
C ILE A 38 4.19 1.98 -5.17
N LEU A 39 3.68 3.21 -5.14
CA LEU A 39 2.64 3.64 -4.18
C LEU A 39 1.22 3.16 -4.53
N VAL A 40 0.89 3.08 -5.83
CA VAL A 40 -0.43 2.59 -6.27
C VAL A 40 -0.54 1.08 -6.08
N GLN A 41 0.55 0.36 -6.29
CA GLN A 41 0.58 -1.10 -6.10
C GLN A 41 0.46 -1.47 -4.63
N ASP A 42 1.10 -0.73 -3.73
CA ASP A 42 1.05 -0.99 -2.28
C ASP A 42 -0.36 -0.85 -1.70
N ASN A 43 -1.09 0.21 -2.07
CA ASN A 43 -2.47 0.42 -1.63
C ASN A 43 -3.41 -0.71 -2.10
N ALA A 44 -3.17 -1.27 -3.30
CA ALA A 44 -3.94 -2.41 -3.80
C ALA A 44 -3.64 -3.70 -3.01
N VAL A 45 -2.38 -3.95 -2.63
CA VAL A 45 -2.00 -5.09 -1.80
C VAL A 45 -2.66 -5.02 -0.42
N LEU A 46 -2.60 -3.86 0.24
CA LEU A 46 -3.20 -3.69 1.57
C LEU A 46 -4.73 -3.78 1.50
N ALA A 47 -5.35 -3.31 0.41
CA ALA A 47 -6.79 -3.45 0.17
C ALA A 47 -7.22 -4.93 0.06
N HIS A 48 -6.45 -5.77 -0.63
CA HIS A 48 -6.73 -7.22 -0.68
C HIS A 48 -6.66 -7.87 0.71
N LEU A 49 -5.69 -7.48 1.54
CA LEU A 49 -5.60 -8.00 2.91
C LEU A 49 -6.79 -7.55 3.78
N ASP A 50 -7.23 -6.29 3.65
CA ASP A 50 -8.40 -5.78 4.37
C ASP A 50 -9.70 -6.45 3.87
N ASN A 51 -9.83 -6.66 2.56
CA ASN A 51 -10.94 -7.40 1.94
C ASN A 51 -10.98 -8.86 2.38
N ALA A 52 -9.83 -9.51 2.59
CA ALA A 52 -9.77 -10.87 3.11
C ALA A 52 -10.38 -10.93 4.53
N VAL A 53 -10.03 -9.99 5.41
CA VAL A 53 -10.62 -9.89 6.76
C VAL A 53 -12.12 -9.61 6.68
N ALA A 54 -12.54 -8.68 5.80
CA ALA A 54 -13.95 -8.36 5.62
C ALA A 54 -14.76 -9.55 5.09
N SER A 55 -14.23 -10.29 4.12
CA SER A 55 -14.84 -11.50 3.56
C SER A 55 -14.95 -12.61 4.61
N LEU A 56 -13.92 -12.78 5.45
CA LEU A 56 -13.96 -13.77 6.54
C LEU A 56 -15.04 -13.41 7.57
N THR A 57 -15.18 -12.11 7.88
CA THR A 57 -16.25 -11.60 8.76
C THR A 57 -17.64 -11.89 8.21
N LYS A 58 -17.81 -11.89 6.89
CA LYS A 58 -19.05 -12.24 6.21
C LYS A 58 -19.29 -13.75 6.09
N GLY A 59 -18.30 -14.56 6.47
CA GLY A 59 -18.32 -16.02 6.28
C GLY A 59 -18.01 -16.47 4.84
N ASP A 60 -17.59 -15.56 3.96
CA ASP A 60 -17.25 -15.88 2.57
C ASP A 60 -15.83 -16.43 2.47
N LYS A 61 -15.70 -17.74 2.66
CA LYS A 61 -14.43 -18.47 2.62
C LYS A 61 -13.75 -18.40 1.25
N SER A 62 -14.52 -18.35 0.16
CA SER A 62 -13.99 -18.31 -1.20
C SER A 62 -13.33 -16.95 -1.47
N ALA A 63 -14.07 -15.87 -1.23
CA ALA A 63 -13.54 -14.51 -1.35
C ALA A 63 -12.38 -14.28 -0.39
N THR A 64 -12.46 -14.78 0.86
CA THR A 64 -11.33 -14.70 1.81
C THR A 64 -10.07 -15.34 1.25
N THR A 65 -10.17 -16.53 0.68
CA THR A 65 -9.02 -17.26 0.14
C THR A 65 -8.41 -16.52 -1.05
N GLN A 66 -9.24 -16.02 -1.97
CA GLN A 66 -8.78 -15.28 -3.15
C GLN A 66 -8.09 -13.97 -2.76
N GLU A 67 -8.73 -13.16 -1.92
CA GLU A 67 -8.21 -11.87 -1.47
C GLU A 67 -6.92 -12.07 -0.64
N LEU A 68 -6.89 -13.09 0.23
CA LEU A 68 -5.67 -13.39 1.00
C LEU A 68 -4.52 -13.82 0.11
N GLN A 69 -4.78 -14.65 -0.91
CA GLN A 69 -3.77 -15.10 -1.86
C GLN A 69 -3.24 -13.94 -2.72
N ALA A 70 -4.11 -13.02 -3.15
CA ALA A 70 -3.72 -11.79 -3.83
C ALA A 70 -2.86 -10.91 -2.93
N GLY A 71 -3.25 -10.72 -1.66
CA GLY A 71 -2.48 -9.98 -0.67
C GLY A 71 -1.10 -10.61 -0.39
N ILE A 72 -1.01 -11.92 -0.22
CA ILE A 72 0.26 -12.65 -0.04
C ILE A 72 1.18 -12.44 -1.24
N THR A 73 0.68 -12.64 -2.45
CA THR A 73 1.45 -12.46 -3.69
C THR A 73 1.94 -11.02 -3.81
N GLY A 74 1.09 -10.06 -3.43
CA GLY A 74 1.43 -8.65 -3.34
C GLY A 74 2.58 -8.34 -2.39
N LEU A 75 2.55 -8.91 -1.18
CA LEU A 75 3.62 -8.78 -0.18
C LEU A 75 4.93 -9.43 -0.66
N GLU A 76 4.86 -10.61 -1.29
CA GLU A 76 6.03 -11.27 -1.87
C GLU A 76 6.65 -10.41 -2.99
N SER A 77 5.81 -9.83 -3.86
CA SER A 77 6.26 -8.90 -4.91
C SER A 77 6.88 -7.64 -4.32
N GLN A 78 6.28 -7.05 -3.28
CA GLN A 78 6.82 -5.89 -2.58
C GLN A 78 8.20 -6.17 -1.97
N ALA A 79 8.34 -7.33 -1.30
CA ALA A 79 9.60 -7.77 -0.71
C ALA A 79 10.70 -8.00 -1.76
N GLN A 80 10.32 -8.40 -2.97
CA GLN A 80 11.26 -8.55 -4.09
C GLN A 80 11.61 -7.19 -4.73
N ALA A 81 10.66 -6.27 -4.82
CA ALA A 81 10.83 -4.96 -5.44
C ALA A 81 11.74 -4.04 -4.62
N GLN A 82 11.76 -4.18 -3.29
CA GLN A 82 12.59 -3.36 -2.41
C GLN A 82 13.44 -4.24 -1.48
N PRO A 83 14.76 -4.37 -1.73
CA PRO A 83 15.68 -5.08 -0.84
C PRO A 83 15.99 -4.24 0.41
N THR A 84 14.97 -4.03 1.24
CA THR A 84 15.07 -3.39 2.56
C THR A 84 15.34 -4.44 3.63
N SER A 85 15.69 -4.00 4.84
CA SER A 85 15.74 -4.88 6.02
C SER A 85 14.37 -5.45 6.42
N PHE A 86 13.30 -5.02 5.75
CA PHE A 86 11.96 -5.57 5.88
C PHE A 86 11.65 -6.70 4.91
N LYS A 87 12.50 -6.97 3.90
CA LYS A 87 12.28 -8.06 2.94
C LYS A 87 12.00 -9.39 3.64
N ASP A 88 12.90 -9.82 4.53
CA ASP A 88 12.74 -11.08 5.25
C ASP A 88 11.51 -11.07 6.17
N LYS A 89 11.20 -9.92 6.78
CA LYS A 89 10.01 -9.74 7.62
C LYS A 89 8.72 -9.84 6.78
N LEU A 90 8.67 -9.22 5.60
CA LEU A 90 7.56 -9.29 4.66
C LEU A 90 7.35 -10.73 4.18
N LEU A 91 8.42 -11.42 3.77
CA LEU A 91 8.35 -12.83 3.36
C LEU A 91 7.91 -13.74 4.52
N ALA A 92 8.36 -13.46 5.74
CA ALA A 92 7.91 -14.20 6.93
C ALA A 92 6.42 -13.98 7.21
N GLN A 93 5.90 -12.74 7.10
CA GLN A 93 4.47 -12.47 7.27
C GLN A 93 3.64 -13.08 6.14
N ALA A 94 4.10 -12.99 4.89
CA ALA A 94 3.47 -13.65 3.74
C ALA A 94 3.41 -15.18 3.95
N SER A 95 4.47 -15.79 4.45
CA SER A 95 4.51 -17.22 4.79
C SER A 95 3.54 -17.59 5.92
N LYS A 96 3.45 -16.76 6.96
CA LYS A 96 2.47 -16.92 8.05
C LYS A 96 1.05 -16.85 7.52
N LEU A 97 0.73 -15.86 6.69
CA LEU A 97 -0.58 -15.73 6.04
C LEU A 97 -0.88 -16.94 5.13
N LYS A 98 0.11 -17.43 4.40
CA LYS A 98 0.00 -18.62 3.54
C LYS A 98 -0.31 -19.88 4.34
N ALA A 99 0.24 -20.00 5.55
CA ALA A 99 -0.10 -21.09 6.48
C ALA A 99 -1.54 -21.01 7.01
N LEU A 100 -2.19 -19.84 6.95
CA LEU A 100 -3.60 -19.67 7.33
C LEU A 100 -4.58 -20.05 6.19
N LEU A 101 -4.15 -20.02 4.93
CA LEU A 101 -4.99 -20.40 3.78
C LEU A 101 -5.69 -21.77 3.95
N PRO A 102 -5.02 -22.87 4.34
CA PRO A 102 -5.70 -24.15 4.53
C PRO A 102 -6.70 -24.15 5.70
N LEU A 103 -6.62 -23.20 6.63
CA LEU A 103 -7.54 -23.10 7.77
C LEU A 103 -8.85 -22.38 7.41
N ILE A 104 -8.86 -21.54 6.37
CA ILE A 104 -10.06 -20.84 5.88
C ILE A 104 -11.19 -21.82 5.50
N PRO A 105 -10.99 -22.82 4.62
CA PRO A 105 -12.06 -23.74 4.23
C PRO A 105 -12.59 -24.54 5.43
N THR A 106 -11.70 -24.91 6.35
CA THR A 106 -12.06 -25.65 7.58
C THR A 106 -12.89 -24.84 8.58
N GLY A 107 -12.89 -23.51 8.46
CA GLY A 107 -13.53 -22.61 9.43
C GLY A 107 -12.80 -22.51 10.77
N ALA A 108 -11.63 -23.16 10.92
CA ALA A 108 -10.79 -23.06 12.11
C ALA A 108 -10.08 -21.69 12.23
N LEU A 109 -10.08 -20.90 11.16
CA LEU A 109 -9.49 -19.58 11.15
C LEU A 109 -10.44 -18.54 11.78
N GLY A 110 -10.11 -18.10 12.99
CA GLY A 110 -10.84 -17.01 13.64
C GLY A 110 -10.50 -15.63 13.03
N ASN A 111 -11.50 -14.75 12.96
CA ASN A 111 -11.34 -13.36 12.53
C ASN A 111 -10.20 -12.61 13.22
N GLY A 112 -10.04 -12.84 14.53
CA GLY A 112 -8.96 -12.21 15.30
C GLY A 112 -7.56 -12.66 14.86
N VAL A 113 -7.41 -13.93 14.43
CA VAL A 113 -6.12 -14.48 13.97
C VAL A 113 -5.76 -13.88 12.61
N LEU A 114 -6.70 -13.89 11.66
CA LEU A 114 -6.47 -13.30 10.34
C LEU A 114 -6.22 -11.80 10.44
N SER A 115 -7.04 -11.07 11.20
CA SER A 115 -6.90 -9.62 11.37
C SER A 115 -5.55 -9.24 11.98
N LYS A 116 -5.07 -9.98 12.98
CA LYS A 116 -3.73 -9.75 13.56
C LYS A 116 -2.61 -10.05 12.57
N ALA A 117 -2.69 -11.16 11.84
CA ALA A 117 -1.70 -11.52 10.83
C ALA A 117 -1.64 -10.47 9.71
N VAL A 118 -2.81 -10.04 9.23
CA VAL A 118 -2.94 -8.95 8.25
C VAL A 118 -2.35 -7.66 8.81
N SER A 119 -2.64 -7.31 10.06
CA SER A 119 -2.09 -6.11 10.70
C SER A 119 -0.57 -6.15 10.79
N LEU A 120 0.03 -7.29 11.13
CA LEU A 120 1.48 -7.46 11.12
C LEU A 120 2.06 -7.33 9.71
N ALA A 121 1.40 -7.90 8.69
CA ALA A 121 1.81 -7.74 7.31
C ALA A 121 1.74 -6.27 6.83
N LYS A 122 0.66 -5.54 7.19
CA LYS A 122 0.53 -4.09 6.94
C LYS A 122 1.63 -3.30 7.67
N LEU A 123 1.98 -3.71 8.89
CA LEU A 123 3.07 -3.10 9.67
C LEU A 123 4.43 -3.30 8.95
N ALA A 124 4.69 -4.50 8.45
CA ALA A 124 5.90 -4.81 7.70
C ALA A 124 5.97 -4.05 6.36
N SER A 125 4.85 -3.95 5.64
CA SER A 125 4.76 -3.16 4.41
C SER A 125 5.03 -1.67 4.69
N GLY A 126 4.30 -1.08 5.65
CA GLY A 126 4.49 0.33 6.02
C GLY A 126 5.91 0.62 6.53
N GLY A 127 6.51 -0.33 7.26
CA GLY A 127 7.92 -0.27 7.66
C GLY A 127 8.87 -0.27 6.45
N SER A 128 8.66 -1.15 5.47
CA SER A 128 9.45 -1.17 4.23
C SER A 128 9.33 0.13 3.44
N GLN A 129 8.11 0.69 3.35
CA GLN A 129 7.90 1.98 2.69
C GLN A 129 8.63 3.12 3.40
N LEU A 130 8.52 3.20 4.74
CA LEU A 130 9.24 4.19 5.53
C LEU A 130 10.75 4.08 5.33
N GLU A 131 11.29 2.85 5.35
CA GLU A 131 12.71 2.61 5.10
C GLU A 131 13.11 3.05 3.70
N GLY A 132 12.31 2.73 2.68
CA GLY A 132 12.54 3.19 1.30
C GLY A 132 12.53 4.71 1.16
N ILE A 133 11.62 5.40 1.86
CA ILE A 133 11.57 6.86 1.89
C ILE A 133 12.79 7.45 2.61
N LEU A 134 13.23 6.84 3.72
CA LEU A 134 14.43 7.28 4.44
C LEU A 134 15.71 7.05 3.63
N ALA A 135 15.80 5.90 2.95
CA ALA A 135 16.92 5.52 2.10
C ALA A 135 17.07 6.45 0.88
N ALA A 136 15.97 7.07 0.43
CA ALA A 136 16.00 8.11 -0.61
C ALA A 136 16.72 9.41 -0.18
N GLY A 137 17.12 9.53 1.09
CA GLY A 137 17.97 10.60 1.58
C GLY A 137 17.19 11.82 2.07
N SER A 138 16.68 12.66 1.17
CA SER A 138 15.94 13.87 1.58
C SER A 138 14.46 13.59 1.77
N LEU A 139 13.92 14.08 2.89
CA LEU A 139 12.49 13.97 3.20
C LEU A 139 11.68 15.17 2.70
N LEU A 140 12.35 16.22 2.20
CA LEU A 140 11.70 17.39 1.61
C LEU A 140 10.86 16.97 0.39
N GLY A 141 9.58 17.35 0.37
CA GLY A 141 8.63 16.93 -0.68
C GLY A 141 8.13 15.49 -0.55
N LYS A 142 8.50 14.76 0.51
CA LYS A 142 8.03 13.40 0.82
C LYS A 142 6.98 13.37 1.94
N GLY A 143 6.49 14.53 2.38
CA GLY A 143 5.52 14.68 3.47
C GLY A 143 4.27 13.83 3.30
N SER A 144 3.68 13.82 2.11
CA SER A 144 2.49 13.00 1.81
C SER A 144 2.78 11.50 1.84
N GLN A 145 3.95 11.07 1.33
CA GLN A 145 4.36 9.66 1.37
C GLN A 145 4.61 9.21 2.81
N LEU A 146 5.31 10.01 3.61
CA LEU A 146 5.56 9.75 5.02
C LEU A 146 4.26 9.71 5.82
N THR A 147 3.36 10.66 5.58
CA THR A 147 2.03 10.70 6.22
C THR A 147 1.23 9.45 5.90
N SER A 148 1.21 9.03 4.64
CA SER A 148 0.49 7.83 4.21
C SER A 148 1.06 6.56 4.87
N SER A 149 2.39 6.36 4.85
CA SER A 149 3.01 5.21 5.49
C SER A 149 2.85 5.21 7.01
N LEU A 150 3.00 6.36 7.68
CA LEU A 150 2.78 6.50 9.13
C LEU A 150 1.31 6.25 9.52
N SER A 151 0.36 6.75 8.73
CA SER A 151 -1.06 6.50 8.95
C SER A 151 -1.39 5.01 8.77
N GLY A 152 -0.83 4.36 7.75
CA GLY A 152 -0.95 2.91 7.55
C GLY A 152 -0.42 2.10 8.73
N ILE A 153 0.76 2.47 9.26
CA ILE A 153 1.34 1.86 10.46
C ILE A 153 0.45 2.11 11.67
N GLY A 154 -0.06 3.32 11.87
CA GLY A 154 -0.98 3.65 12.96
C GLY A 154 -2.26 2.81 12.91
N GLY A 155 -2.83 2.62 11.72
CA GLY A 155 -3.99 1.76 11.51
C GLY A 155 -3.70 0.29 11.85
N ALA A 156 -2.56 -0.23 11.39
CA ALA A 156 -2.12 -1.59 11.69
C ALA A 156 -1.85 -1.81 13.19
N LEU A 157 -1.26 -0.84 13.89
CA LEU A 157 -1.04 -0.90 15.34
C LEU A 157 -2.34 -0.91 16.13
N SER A 158 -3.33 -0.14 15.68
CA SER A 158 -4.66 -0.10 16.28
C SER A 158 -5.34 -1.46 16.22
N ALA A 159 -5.17 -2.18 15.11
CA ALA A 159 -5.72 -3.52 14.94
C ALA A 159 -4.94 -4.61 15.71
N LEU A 160 -3.68 -4.38 16.05
CA LEU A 160 -2.88 -5.30 16.88
C LEU A 160 -3.26 -5.25 18.37
N GLY A 161 -3.67 -4.06 18.85
CA GLY A 161 -4.14 -3.80 20.21
C GLY A 161 -3.05 -3.85 21.29
N GLY A 162 -3.45 -3.63 22.54
CA GLY A 162 -2.60 -3.80 23.73
C GLY A 162 -1.56 -2.69 23.96
N SER A 163 -0.50 -2.99 24.72
CA SER A 163 0.57 -2.04 25.05
C SER A 163 1.36 -1.56 23.83
N THR A 164 1.52 -2.45 22.83
CA THR A 164 2.14 -2.13 21.53
C THR A 164 1.38 -1.05 20.78
N GLN A 165 0.05 -1.02 20.88
CA GLN A 165 -0.77 0.04 20.29
C GLN A 165 -0.44 1.39 20.91
N SER A 166 -0.45 1.52 22.24
CA SER A 166 -0.29 2.83 22.91
C SER A 166 1.09 3.44 22.65
N SER A 167 2.16 2.65 22.79
CA SER A 167 3.53 3.12 22.54
C SER A 167 3.74 3.44 21.06
N GLY A 168 3.28 2.55 20.17
CA GLY A 168 3.42 2.74 18.73
C GLY A 168 2.61 3.93 18.20
N GLN A 169 1.38 4.13 18.68
CA GLN A 169 0.55 5.28 18.27
C GLN A 169 1.16 6.61 18.74
N SER A 170 1.73 6.68 19.93
CA SER A 170 2.40 7.89 20.41
C SER A 170 3.60 8.26 19.52
N LEU A 171 4.41 7.26 19.13
CA LEU A 171 5.52 7.45 18.20
C LEU A 171 5.03 7.90 16.81
N VAL A 172 4.02 7.22 16.27
CA VAL A 172 3.43 7.54 14.97
C VAL A 172 2.84 8.96 14.97
N SER A 173 2.13 9.35 16.02
CA SER A 173 1.55 10.68 16.16
C SER A 173 2.62 11.77 16.23
N THR A 174 3.69 11.53 17.00
CA THR A 174 4.84 12.44 17.09
C THR A 174 5.57 12.59 15.74
N ALA A 175 5.75 11.47 15.03
CA ALA A 175 6.31 11.48 13.70
C ALA A 175 5.41 12.24 12.71
N LEU A 176 4.10 12.00 12.72
CA LEU A 176 3.12 12.72 11.90
C LEU A 176 3.13 14.23 12.15
N ALA A 177 3.19 14.66 13.42
CA ALA A 177 3.28 16.07 13.76
C ALA A 177 4.54 16.73 13.17
N THR A 178 5.66 16.01 13.17
CA THR A 178 6.94 16.50 12.62
C THR A 178 6.93 16.47 11.09
N VAL A 179 6.33 15.44 10.48
CA VAL A 179 6.11 15.35 9.03
C VAL A 179 5.16 16.45 8.55
N GLY A 180 4.17 16.84 9.34
CA GLY A 180 3.30 17.98 9.05
C GLY A 180 4.07 19.30 8.94
N LYS A 181 5.12 19.50 9.75
CA LYS A 181 6.05 20.64 9.60
C LYS A 181 6.95 20.53 8.37
N LEU A 182 7.23 19.31 7.94
CA LEU A 182 7.98 19.02 6.73
C LEU A 182 7.18 19.32 5.45
N ASP A 183 5.87 19.11 5.51
CA ASP A 183 4.91 19.38 4.43
C ASP A 183 4.69 20.88 4.19
N GLN A 184 4.91 21.71 5.23
CA GLN A 184 4.84 23.17 5.12
C GLN A 184 5.91 23.79 4.20
N GLY A 185 6.92 23.02 3.79
CA GLY A 185 7.95 23.46 2.85
C GLY A 185 8.88 24.55 3.40
N GLY A 186 9.76 25.06 2.52
CA GLY A 186 10.65 26.18 2.82
C GLY A 186 11.65 25.93 3.95
N LEU A 187 12.00 27.01 4.66
CA LEU A 187 13.00 26.98 5.75
C LEU A 187 12.53 26.15 6.95
N VAL A 188 11.22 26.10 7.22
CA VAL A 188 10.62 25.32 8.31
C VAL A 188 10.81 23.83 8.05
N ALA A 189 10.54 23.36 6.83
CA ALA A 189 10.75 21.96 6.47
C ALA A 189 12.23 21.56 6.54
N LYS A 190 13.13 22.45 6.12
CA LYS A 190 14.58 22.18 6.18
C LYS A 190 15.10 22.08 7.62
N ALA A 191 14.57 22.88 8.54
CA ALA A 191 14.88 22.79 9.96
C ALA A 191 14.23 21.56 10.64
N ALA A 192 13.05 21.14 10.17
CA ALA A 192 12.33 19.99 10.69
C ALA A 192 12.84 18.64 10.15
N GLU A 193 13.57 18.61 9.03
CA GLU A 193 14.11 17.39 8.41
C GLU A 193 14.90 16.48 9.37
N PRO A 194 15.89 16.95 10.14
CA PRO A 194 16.63 16.07 11.06
C PRO A 194 15.75 15.49 12.18
N ALA A 195 14.79 16.28 12.68
CA ALA A 195 13.83 15.82 13.66
C ALA A 195 12.90 14.76 13.04
N ALA A 196 12.37 15.00 11.83
CA ALA A 196 11.52 14.06 11.12
C ALA A 196 12.25 12.73 10.87
N LYS A 197 13.51 12.77 10.41
CA LYS A 197 14.36 11.59 10.25
C LYS A 197 14.48 10.78 11.54
N THR A 198 14.74 11.46 12.66
CA THR A 198 14.89 10.81 13.98
C THR A 198 13.58 10.15 14.43
N GLN A 199 12.45 10.84 14.28
CA GLN A 199 11.14 10.31 14.68
C GLN A 199 10.71 9.15 13.80
N VAL A 200 10.86 9.27 12.48
CA VAL A 200 10.55 8.21 11.53
C VAL A 200 11.47 7.00 11.76
N SER A 201 12.75 7.20 12.06
CA SER A 201 13.66 6.11 12.44
C SER A 201 13.23 5.42 13.73
N SER A 202 12.70 6.17 14.69
CA SER A 202 12.18 5.61 15.95
C SER A 202 10.95 4.74 15.71
N VAL A 203 10.02 5.20 14.87
CA VAL A 203 8.88 4.38 14.41
C VAL A 203 9.37 3.14 13.69
N LEU A 204 10.36 3.28 12.80
CA LEU A 204 10.91 2.17 12.04
C LEU A 204 11.53 1.09 12.95
N ASN A 205 12.34 1.50 13.93
CA ASN A 205 12.94 0.60 14.91
C ASN A 205 11.88 -0.07 15.79
N PHE A 206 10.85 0.67 16.17
CA PHE A 206 9.71 0.10 16.89
C PHE A 206 9.00 -0.98 16.05
N VAL A 207 8.65 -0.67 14.80
CA VAL A 207 8.04 -1.62 13.87
C VAL A 207 8.93 -2.86 13.68
N LYS A 208 10.25 -2.69 13.57
CA LYS A 208 11.21 -3.82 13.51
C LYS A 208 11.21 -4.67 14.78
N GLY A 209 11.03 -4.06 15.96
CA GLY A 209 10.98 -4.76 17.23
C GLY A 209 9.66 -5.49 17.48
N VAL A 210 8.56 -5.05 16.85
CA VAL A 210 7.25 -5.70 16.94
C VAL A 210 7.14 -6.93 16.02
N LEU A 211 7.87 -6.95 14.90
CA LEU A 211 7.84 -8.00 13.86
C LEU A 211 8.84 -9.13 14.11
#